data_AF-A0AAU2NWS4-F1
#
_entry.id   AF-A0AAU2NWS4-F1
#
_cell.length_a   1.000
_cell.length_b   1.000
_cell.length_c   1.000
_cell.angle_alpha   90.00
_cell.angle_beta   90.00
_cell.angle_gamma   90.00
#
_symmetry.space_group_name_H-M   'P 1'
#
loop_
_entity.id
_entity.type
_entity.pdbx_description
1 polymer ?
#
loop_
_entity_poly.entity_id
_entity_poly.type
_entity_poly.pdbx_seq_one_letter_code
_entity_poly.pdbx_strand_id
1 'polypeptide(L)'
;METSRITGDGPDGHEHTVRIVARGPDNTRYVVCEGCGYRKRAGMFARAKAEQHLSESHDASGFRQQMSPWPIVLGVIGVVILLVFAAGVRGGH
;
A
#
# COMPACT_ATOMS: atom_id res chain seq x y z
N MET A 1 -4.50 -1.50 -7.14
CA MET A 1 -3.15 -1.02 -6.84
C MET A 1 -2.87 -1.24 -5.37
N GLU A 2 -1.71 -1.76 -5.01
CA GLU A 2 -1.30 -1.81 -3.60
C GLU A 2 -0.93 -0.40 -3.13
N THR A 3 -1.47 0.02 -1.99
CA THR A 3 -1.19 1.34 -1.41
C THR A 3 -0.25 1.24 -0.22
N SER A 4 -0.36 0.17 0.56
CA SER A 4 0.53 -0.11 1.68
C SER A 4 0.45 -1.59 2.05
N ARG A 5 1.48 -2.13 2.68
CA ARG A 5 1.42 -3.43 3.37
C ARG A 5 1.74 -3.23 4.85
N ILE A 6 1.20 -4.10 5.68
CA ILE A 6 1.44 -4.16 7.11
C ILE A 6 1.99 -5.55 7.40
N THR A 7 3.10 -5.59 8.11
CA THR A 7 3.72 -6.83 8.57
C THR A 7 3.66 -6.93 10.08
N GLY A 8 3.64 -8.15 10.60
CA GLY A 8 3.73 -8.44 12.03
C GLY A 8 4.42 -9.77 12.26
N ASP A 9 5.12 -9.89 13.38
CA ASP A 9 5.86 -11.09 13.76
C ASP A 9 4.90 -12.08 14.44
N GLY A 10 4.77 -13.28 13.86
CA GLY A 10 3.98 -14.38 14.41
C GLY A 10 4.75 -15.16 15.51
N PRO A 11 4.03 -15.94 16.33
CA PRO A 11 4.64 -16.77 17.38
C PRO A 11 5.47 -17.94 16.81
N ASP A 12 5.27 -18.28 15.55
CA ASP A 12 6.06 -19.25 14.78
C ASP A 12 7.43 -18.69 14.33
N GLY A 13 7.71 -17.42 14.63
CA GLY A 13 8.93 -16.73 14.21
C GLY A 13 8.92 -16.30 12.74
N HIS A 14 7.77 -16.40 12.06
CA HIS A 14 7.59 -15.97 10.69
C HIS A 14 6.87 -14.61 10.63
N GLU A 15 7.26 -13.79 9.66
CA GLU A 15 6.58 -12.52 9.40
C GLU A 15 5.29 -12.76 8.62
N HIS A 16 4.16 -12.31 9.16
CA HIS A 16 2.87 -12.31 8.48
C HIS A 16 2.61 -10.96 7.83
N THR A 17 2.25 -10.98 6.54
CA THR A 17 1.90 -9.76 5.79
C THR A 17 0.42 -9.68 5.45
N VAL A 18 -0.15 -8.51 5.69
CA VAL A 18 -1.41 -8.06 5.11
C VAL A 18 -1.21 -6.86 4.17
N ARG A 19 -1.67 -6.97 2.93
CA ARG A 19 -1.66 -5.91 1.92
C ARG A 19 -2.96 -5.09 1.96
N ILE A 20 -2.83 -3.79 1.79
CA ILE A 20 -3.95 -2.87 1.56
C ILE A 20 -3.95 -2.50 0.08
N VAL A 21 -5.02 -2.85 -0.62
CA VAL A 21 -5.19 -2.59 -2.04
C VAL A 21 -6.37 -1.65 -2.29
N ALA A 22 -6.14 -0.61 -3.07
CA ALA A 22 -7.21 0.24 -3.60
C ALA A 22 -7.69 -0.29 -4.95
N ARG A 23 -9.01 -0.29 -5.16
CA ARG A 23 -9.66 -0.64 -6.43
C ARG A 23 -10.76 0.37 -6.75
N GLY A 24 -10.92 0.62 -8.05
CA GLY A 24 -11.99 1.46 -8.60
C GLY A 24 -11.71 2.96 -8.50
N PRO A 25 -12.52 3.78 -9.18
CA PRO A 25 -12.44 5.25 -9.13
C PRO A 25 -12.84 5.81 -7.76
N ASP A 26 -13.65 5.08 -7.00
CA ASP A 26 -14.10 5.38 -5.64
C ASP A 26 -13.04 5.07 -4.57
N ASN A 27 -11.85 4.61 -4.99
CA ASN A 27 -10.72 4.34 -4.10
C ASN A 27 -11.06 3.36 -2.96
N THR A 28 -11.97 2.40 -3.23
CA THR A 28 -12.36 1.40 -2.24
C THR A 28 -11.14 0.57 -1.84
N ARG A 29 -10.85 0.57 -0.53
CA ARG A 29 -9.74 -0.18 0.07
C ARG A 29 -10.16 -1.57 0.52
N TYR A 30 -9.33 -2.55 0.21
CA TYR A 30 -9.42 -3.93 0.67
C TYR A 30 -8.17 -4.30 1.44
N VAL A 31 -8.37 -5.10 2.48
CA VAL A 31 -7.34 -5.74 3.30
C VAL A 31 -7.23 -7.18 2.80
N VAL A 32 -6.02 -7.61 2.45
CA VAL A 32 -5.73 -8.91 1.84
C VAL A 32 -4.55 -9.57 2.56
N CYS A 33 -4.76 -10.68 3.24
CA CYS A 33 -3.67 -11.45 3.85
C CYS A 33 -2.96 -12.31 2.80
N GLU A 34 -1.62 -12.33 2.82
CA GLU A 34 -0.83 -13.15 1.90
C GLU A 34 -0.82 -14.64 2.30
N GLY A 35 -0.98 -14.96 3.58
CA GLY A 35 -0.81 -16.32 4.10
C GLY A 35 -2.09 -17.17 4.15
N CYS A 36 -3.25 -16.57 4.44
CA CYS A 36 -4.48 -17.32 4.72
C CYS A 36 -5.64 -17.04 3.74
N GLY A 37 -5.39 -16.25 2.69
CA GLY A 37 -6.41 -15.89 1.70
C GLY A 37 -7.49 -14.92 2.20
N TYR A 38 -7.36 -14.39 3.42
CA TYR A 38 -8.29 -13.41 3.96
C TYR A 38 -8.39 -12.19 3.05
N ARG A 39 -9.62 -11.79 2.71
CA ARG A 39 -9.90 -10.59 1.92
C ARG A 39 -11.16 -9.89 2.41
N LYS A 40 -11.04 -8.65 2.87
CA LYS A 40 -12.19 -7.83 3.30
C LYS A 40 -12.11 -6.39 2.81
N ARG A 41 -13.28 -5.82 2.51
CA ARG A 41 -13.44 -4.37 2.30
C ARG A 41 -13.25 -3.66 3.65
N ALA A 42 -12.48 -2.58 3.67
CA ALA A 42 -12.10 -1.91 4.91
C ALA A 42 -12.13 -0.37 4.90
N GLY A 43 -12.41 0.26 3.76
CA GLY A 43 -12.65 1.71 3.70
C GLY A 43 -11.55 2.53 4.39
N MET A 44 -11.95 3.50 5.22
CA MET A 44 -11.02 4.39 5.96
C MET A 44 -10.20 3.66 7.04
N PHE A 45 -10.76 2.61 7.65
CA PHE A 45 -10.13 1.83 8.73
C PHE A 45 -9.33 0.61 8.23
N ALA A 46 -8.80 0.68 7.01
CA ALA A 46 -8.06 -0.43 6.41
C ALA A 46 -6.84 -0.88 7.23
N ARG A 47 -6.13 0.07 7.85
CA ARG A 47 -4.99 -0.23 8.73
C ARG A 47 -5.42 -1.00 9.98
N ALA A 48 -6.35 -0.43 10.76
CA ALA A 48 -6.83 -1.05 12.00
C ALA A 48 -7.36 -2.47 11.75
N LYS A 49 -8.05 -2.68 10.62
CA LYS A 49 -8.58 -3.99 10.26
C LYS A 49 -7.50 -5.00 9.86
N ALA A 50 -6.40 -4.53 9.26
CA ALA A 50 -5.26 -5.37 8.95
C ALA A 50 -4.52 -5.79 10.22
N GLU A 51 -4.25 -4.85 11.13
CA GLU A 51 -3.63 -5.11 12.44
C GLU A 51 -4.51 -6.05 13.29
N GLN A 52 -5.84 -5.81 13.31
CA GLN A 52 -6.80 -6.70 13.97
C GLN A 52 -6.71 -8.12 13.43
N HIS A 53 -6.71 -8.30 12.10
CA HIS A 53 -6.61 -9.64 11.52
C HIS A 53 -5.27 -10.32 11.83
N LEU A 54 -4.16 -9.58 11.78
CA LEU A 54 -2.84 -10.09 12.16
C LEU A 54 -2.81 -10.53 13.63
N SER A 55 -3.37 -9.73 14.53
CA SER A 55 -3.46 -10.08 15.96
C SER A 55 -4.40 -11.27 16.20
N GLU A 56 -5.61 -11.26 15.64
CA GLU A 56 -6.64 -12.25 15.97
C GLU A 56 -6.45 -13.59 15.25
N SER A 57 -5.94 -13.58 14.01
CA SER A 57 -5.86 -14.79 13.18
C SER A 57 -4.46 -15.38 13.10
N HIS A 58 -3.43 -14.59 13.38
CA HIS A 58 -2.03 -15.00 13.29
C HIS A 58 -1.27 -14.82 14.60
N ASP A 59 -1.93 -14.36 15.67
CA ASP A 59 -1.30 -14.02 16.96
C ASP A 59 -0.08 -13.09 16.80
N ALA A 60 -0.08 -12.31 15.71
CA ALA A 60 1.07 -11.53 15.33
C ALA A 60 1.12 -10.23 16.14
N SER A 61 2.34 -9.75 16.37
CA SER A 61 2.60 -8.50 17.11
C SER A 61 3.68 -7.67 16.43
N GLY A 62 4.08 -6.53 17.02
CA GLY A 62 5.19 -5.73 16.50
C GLY A 62 4.91 -5.05 15.15
N PHE A 63 3.66 -4.68 14.87
CA PHE A 63 3.22 -4.29 13.53
C PHE A 63 4.02 -3.15 12.90
N ARG A 64 4.46 -3.34 11.65
CA ARG A 64 5.12 -2.31 10.84
C ARG A 64 4.31 -2.04 9.58
N GLN A 65 4.05 -0.75 9.31
CA GLN A 65 3.44 -0.34 8.05
C GLN A 65 4.50 0.15 7.08
N GLN A 66 4.51 -0.44 5.88
CA GLN A 66 5.30 0.02 4.76
C GLN A 66 4.36 0.60 3.69
N MET A 67 4.54 1.88 3.36
CA MET A 67 3.81 2.52 2.28
C MET A 67 4.38 2.06 0.94
N SER A 68 3.51 1.85 -0.05
CA SER A 68 3.98 1.52 -1.39
C SER A 68 4.66 2.75 -2.01
N PRO A 69 5.89 2.65 -2.53
CA PRO A 69 6.61 3.80 -3.11
C PRO A 69 6.07 4.19 -4.50
N TRP A 70 5.31 3.31 -5.14
CA TRP A 70 4.83 3.47 -6.50
C TRP A 70 4.07 4.77 -6.81
N PRO A 71 3.21 5.31 -5.93
CA PRO A 71 2.54 6.59 -6.19
C PRO A 71 3.51 7.76 -6.28
N ILE A 72 4.54 7.78 -5.44
CA ILE A 72 5.55 8.85 -5.38
C ILE A 72 6.42 8.79 -6.62
N VAL A 73 6.89 7.59 -6.98
CA VAL A 73 7.73 7.37 -8.18
C VAL A 73 7.03 7.84 -9.45
N LEU A 74 5.75 7.50 -9.62
CA LEU A 74 4.96 7.95 -10.79
C LEU A 74 4.78 9.48 -10.82
N GLY A 75 4.56 10.11 -9.67
CA GLY A 75 4.45 11.57 -9.58
C GLY A 75 5.75 12.28 -9.98
N VAL A 76 6.90 11.81 -9.50
CA VAL A 76 8.21 12.39 -9.84
C VAL A 76 8.51 12.27 -11.34
N ILE A 77 8.22 11.12 -11.95
CA ILE A 77 8.39 10.91 -13.40
C ILE A 77 7.56 11.92 -14.19
N GLY A 78 6.29 12.12 -13.81
CA GLY A 78 5.42 13.11 -14.45
C GLY A 78 5.96 14.54 -14.37
N VAL A 79 6.46 14.94 -13.20
CA VAL A 79 7.08 16.26 -13.00
C VAL A 79 8.35 16.42 -13.85
N VAL A 80 9.22 15.42 -13.90
CA VAL A 80 10.44 15.47 -14.71
C VAL A 80 10.12 15.60 -16.20
N ILE A 81 9.17 14.82 -16.71
CA ILE A 81 8.70 14.93 -18.10
C ILE A 81 8.19 16.35 -18.38
N LEU A 82 7.35 16.88 -17.49
CA LEU A 82 6.78 18.23 -17.65
C LEU A 82 7.86 19.32 -17.66
N LEU A 83 8.89 19.20 -16.82
CA LEU A 83 10.01 20.14 -16.79
C LEU A 83 10.86 20.07 -18.08
N VAL A 84 11.14 18.87 -18.60
CA VAL A 84 11.87 18.70 -19.87
C VAL A 84 11.07 19.28 -21.03
N PHE A 85 9.76 19.03 -21.09
CA PHE A 85 8.88 19.63 -22.10
C PHE A 85 8.80 21.15 -21.99
N ALA A 86 8.63 21.69 -20.78
CA ALA A 86 8.57 23.13 -20.55
C ALA A 86 9.90 23.83 -20.92
N ALA A 87 11.04 23.20 -20.63
CA ALA A 87 12.36 23.70 -21.03
C ALA A 87 12.57 23.62 -22.55
N GLY A 88 12.13 22.54 -23.19
CA GLY A 88 12.22 22.36 -24.65
C GLY A 88 11.33 23.33 -25.43
N VAL A 89 10.11 23.60 -24.97
CA VAL A 89 9.18 24.56 -25.59
C VAL A 89 9.70 26.01 -25.49
N ARG A 90 10.50 26.32 -24.47
CA ARG A 90 11.04 27.68 -24.26
C ARG A 90 12.34 27.97 -25.04
N GLY A 91 13.01 26.94 -25.59
CA GLY A 91 14.25 27.08 -26.36
C GLY A 91 14.07 27.14 -27.88
N GLY A 92 12.84 27.11 -28.39
CA GLY A 92 12.52 27.03 -29.83
C GLY A 92 11.94 28.32 -30.45
N HIS A 93 12.21 29.49 -29.88
CA HIS A 93 11.80 30.79 -30.42
C HIS A 93 13.00 31.70 -30.67
#